data_AF-A0A850SI59-F1
#
_entry.id   AF-A0A850SI59-F1
#
_cell.length_a   1.000
_cell.length_b   1.000
_cell.length_c   1.000
_cell.angle_alpha   90.00
_cell.angle_beta   90.00
_cell.angle_gamma   90.00
#
_symmetry.space_group_name_H-M   'P 1'
#
loop_
_entity.id
_entity.type
_entity.pdbx_description
1 polymer ?
#
loop_
_entity_poly.entity_id
_entity_poly.type
_entity_poly.pdbx_seq_one_letter_code
_entity_poly.pdbx_strand_id
1 'polypeptide(L)'
;MTKCRMVELWANEGETEFGIRVAGEPGFKAITTSHPNMMFEKIIDSATMLEDFPYNWPFTLDLWVMERFSRRVSSRTASEAARTHTAELLQ
;
A
#
# COMPACT_ATOMS: atom_id res chain seq x y z
N MET A 1 -14.75 26.09 -0.92
CA MET A 1 -13.92 25.61 -2.04
C MET A 1 -13.47 24.20 -1.68
N THR A 2 -13.92 23.19 -2.42
CA THR A 2 -13.43 21.81 -2.25
C THR A 2 -11.94 21.80 -2.60
N LYS A 3 -11.11 21.31 -1.69
CA LYS A 3 -9.66 21.27 -1.92
C LYS A 3 -9.36 20.04 -2.77
N CYS A 4 -8.43 20.16 -3.70
CA CYS A 4 -8.10 19.11 -4.64
C CYS A 4 -6.64 18.69 -4.41
N ARG A 5 -6.39 17.40 -4.25
CA ARG A 5 -5.03 16.85 -4.14
C ARG A 5 -4.80 15.78 -5.18
N MET A 6 -3.55 15.64 -5.59
CA MET A 6 -3.13 14.54 -6.43
C MET A 6 -2.34 13.55 -5.55
N VAL A 7 -2.76 12.29 -5.57
CA VAL A 7 -2.04 11.19 -4.96
C VAL A 7 -1.29 10.46 -6.07
N GLU A 8 -0.02 10.20 -5.87
CA GLU A 8 0.86 9.58 -6.86
C GLU A 8 1.32 8.20 -6.35
N LEU A 9 1.29 7.22 -7.24
CA LEU A 9 1.91 5.92 -7.06
C LEU A 9 3.26 5.92 -7.76
N TRP A 10 4.29 5.58 -7.00
CA TRP A 10 5.66 5.55 -7.45
C TRP A 10 6.24 4.15 -7.39
N ALA A 11 7.21 3.89 -8.25
CA ALA A 11 7.97 2.66 -8.32
C ALA A 11 9.48 2.94 -8.29
N ASN A 12 10.25 1.95 -7.85
CA ASN A 12 11.69 1.91 -8.08
C ASN A 12 12.01 1.59 -9.56
N GLU A 13 13.27 1.69 -9.96
CA GLU A 13 13.73 1.44 -11.34
C GLU A 13 13.27 0.07 -11.87
N GLY A 14 13.30 -0.97 -11.03
CA GLY A 14 12.89 -2.32 -11.39
C GLY A 14 11.40 -2.62 -11.31
N GLU A 15 10.57 -1.65 -10.90
CA GLU A 15 9.13 -1.82 -10.66
C GLU A 15 8.78 -3.00 -9.73
N THR A 16 9.66 -3.28 -8.77
CA THR A 16 9.51 -4.35 -7.78
C THR A 16 9.04 -3.83 -6.42
N GLU A 17 9.27 -2.54 -6.15
CA GLU A 17 8.90 -1.87 -4.92
C GLU A 17 8.07 -0.63 -5.23
N PHE A 18 7.06 -0.37 -4.40
CA PHE A 18 6.08 0.70 -4.64
C PHE A 18 5.92 1.60 -3.43
N GLY A 19 5.70 2.89 -3.68
CA GLY A 19 5.43 3.90 -2.67
C GLY A 19 4.30 4.82 -3.09
N ILE A 20 3.59 5.40 -2.11
CA ILE A 20 2.56 6.42 -2.35
C ILE A 20 2.96 7.72 -1.70
N ARG A 21 2.58 8.84 -2.33
CA ARG A 21 2.71 10.17 -1.76
C ARG A 21 1.61 11.11 -2.25
N VAL A 22 1.42 12.21 -1.54
CA VAL A 22 0.66 13.35 -2.04
C VAL A 22 1.61 14.24 -2.87
N ALA A 23 1.19 14.61 -4.07
CA ALA A 23 1.96 15.47 -4.94
C ALA A 23 2.29 16.81 -4.26
N GLY A 24 3.57 17.18 -4.29
CA GLY A 24 4.07 18.41 -3.66
C GLY A 24 4.31 18.32 -2.15
N GLU A 25 4.04 17.18 -1.51
CA GLU A 25 4.37 16.95 -0.10
C GLU A 25 5.62 16.06 0.03
N PRO A 26 6.49 16.31 1.04
CA PRO A 26 7.68 15.52 1.24
C PRO A 26 7.34 14.16 1.88
N GLY A 27 8.06 13.12 1.45
CA GLY A 27 8.02 11.79 2.06
C GLY A 27 7.10 10.79 1.34
N PHE A 28 7.59 9.56 1.25
CA PHE A 28 6.85 8.42 0.71
C PHE A 28 6.31 7.56 1.85
N LYS A 29 5.15 6.95 1.63
CA LYS A 29 4.73 5.78 2.40
C LYS A 29 4.96 4.54 1.53
N ALA A 30 5.90 3.70 1.94
CA ALA A 30 6.23 2.48 1.22
C ALA A 30 5.07 1.48 1.33
N ILE A 31 4.56 1.01 0.19
CA ILE A 31 3.55 -0.06 0.12
C ILE A 31 4.21 -1.43 0.25
N THR A 32 5.48 -1.54 -0.12
CA THR A 32 6.27 -2.76 -0.03
C THR A 32 7.39 -2.54 1.00
N THR A 33 7.37 -3.33 2.07
CA THR A 33 8.19 -3.12 3.27
C THR A 33 9.58 -3.75 3.19
N SER A 34 10.01 -4.23 2.04
CA SER A 34 11.21 -5.07 1.95
C SER A 34 12.50 -4.28 2.14
N HIS A 35 12.50 -2.96 1.82
CA HIS A 35 13.71 -2.14 1.76
C HIS A 35 13.46 -0.73 2.31
N PRO A 36 13.88 -0.41 3.56
CA PRO A 36 13.60 0.88 4.19
C PRO A 36 14.30 2.08 3.52
N ASN A 37 15.35 1.83 2.72
CA ASN A 37 16.11 2.85 2.01
C ASN A 37 15.87 2.82 0.48
N MET A 38 14.75 2.26 0.03
CA MET A 38 14.44 2.19 -1.40
C MET A 38 14.21 3.58 -2.00
N MET A 39 14.81 3.83 -3.16
CA MET A 39 14.56 5.03 -3.94
C MET A 39 13.38 4.81 -4.88
N PHE A 40 12.40 5.70 -4.83
CA PHE A 40 11.26 5.72 -5.73
C PHE A 40 11.47 6.82 -6.77
N GLU A 41 11.62 6.44 -8.03
CA GLU A 41 12.13 7.33 -9.08
C GLU A 41 11.13 7.59 -10.20
N LYS A 42 10.11 6.73 -10.34
CA LYS A 42 9.14 6.78 -11.43
C LYS A 42 7.72 6.86 -10.90
N ILE A 43 6.94 7.85 -11.38
CA ILE A 43 5.47 7.84 -11.26
C ILE A 43 4.93 6.82 -12.24
N ILE A 44 4.14 5.88 -11.75
CA ILE A 44 3.46 4.88 -12.58
C ILE A 44 1.95 5.10 -12.66
N ASP A 45 1.36 5.78 -11.67
CA ASP A 45 -0.05 6.14 -11.68
C ASP A 45 -0.31 7.38 -10.80
N SER A 46 -1.43 8.06 -11.03
CA SER A 46 -1.85 9.20 -10.23
C SER A 46 -3.37 9.33 -10.21
N ALA A 47 -3.91 9.73 -9.06
CA ALA A 47 -5.34 9.94 -8.87
C ALA A 47 -5.61 11.32 -8.27
N THR A 48 -6.65 11.97 -8.77
CA THR A 48 -7.15 13.22 -8.20
C THR A 48 -8.16 12.92 -7.11
N MET A 49 -7.90 13.40 -5.91
CA MET A 49 -8.76 13.27 -4.73
C MET A 49 -9.39 14.62 -4.42
N LEU A 50 -10.73 14.64 -4.45
CA LEU A 50 -11.52 15.76 -3.95
C LEU A 50 -11.61 15.64 -2.43
N GLU A 51 -11.13 16.65 -1.73
CA GLU A 51 -11.23 16.78 -0.28
C GLU A 51 -12.50 17.55 0.07
N ASP A 52 -13.52 16.82 0.48
CA ASP A 52 -14.71 17.42 1.10
C ASP A 52 -14.42 17.83 2.55
N PHE A 53 -13.37 17.28 3.15
CA PHE A 53 -12.88 17.57 4.51
C PHE A 53 -11.35 17.61 4.57
N PRO A 54 -10.75 18.35 5.51
CA PRO A 54 -9.30 18.39 5.68
C PRO A 54 -8.78 17.03 6.21
N TYR A 55 -8.14 16.25 5.33
CA TYR A 55 -7.51 15.00 5.72
C TYR A 55 -6.13 15.22 6.38
N ASN A 56 -5.82 14.39 7.37
CA ASN A 56 -4.43 14.20 7.82
C ASN A 56 -3.76 13.18 6.89
N TRP A 57 -3.20 13.67 5.78
CA TRP A 57 -2.63 12.83 4.73
C TRP A 57 -1.58 11.83 5.19
N PRO A 58 -0.59 12.19 6.05
CA PRO A 58 0.34 11.20 6.59
C PRO A 58 -0.37 10.01 7.24
N PHE A 59 -1.37 10.28 8.08
CA PHE A 59 -2.16 9.23 8.75
C PHE A 59 -3.05 8.46 7.78
N THR A 60 -3.71 9.14 6.83
CA THR A 60 -4.56 8.50 5.82
C THR A 60 -3.76 7.54 4.94
N LEU A 61 -2.57 7.94 4.48
CA LEU A 61 -1.70 7.08 3.68
C LEU A 61 -1.19 5.89 4.49
N ASP A 62 -0.84 6.09 5.77
CA ASP A 62 -0.45 4.99 6.67
C ASP A 62 -1.58 3.95 6.79
N LEU A 63 -2.82 4.39 6.99
CA LEU A 63 -3.98 3.48 7.05
C LEU A 63 -4.17 2.69 5.75
N TRP A 64 -4.10 3.36 4.59
CA TRP A 64 -4.25 2.70 3.29
C TRP A 64 -3.18 1.63 3.06
N VAL A 65 -1.94 1.91 3.45
CA VAL A 65 -0.85 0.94 3.39
C VAL A 65 -1.09 -0.22 4.36
N MET A 66 -1.53 0.06 5.60
CA MET A 66 -1.81 -0.98 6.60
C MET A 66 -2.93 -1.93 6.16
N GLU A 67 -4.05 -1.42 5.62
CA GLU A 67 -5.16 -2.27 5.15
C GLU A 67 -4.72 -3.26 4.06
N ARG A 68 -3.78 -2.88 3.20
CA ARG A 68 -3.19 -3.79 2.20
C ARG A 68 -2.51 -4.98 2.86
N PHE A 69 -1.78 -4.76 3.96
CA PHE A 69 -1.07 -5.81 4.67
C PHE A 69 -2.00 -6.70 5.49
N SER A 70 -3.05 -6.14 6.10
CA SER A 70 -4.05 -6.91 6.85
C SER A 70 -4.75 -7.95 5.97
N ARG A 71 -5.04 -7.63 4.70
CA ARG A 71 -5.64 -8.60 3.75
C ARG A 71 -4.71 -9.77 3.39
N ARG A 72 -3.39 -9.57 3.41
CA ARG A 72 -2.44 -10.68 3.14
C ARG A 72 -2.42 -11.69 4.27
N VAL A 73 -2.49 -11.25 5.53
CA VAL A 73 -2.47 -12.16 6.69
C VAL A 73 -3.65 -13.12 6.65
N SER A 74 -4.87 -12.63 6.38
CA SER A 74 -6.07 -13.47 6.29
C SER A 74 -5.98 -14.53 5.19
N SER A 75 -5.38 -14.21 4.04
CA SER A 75 -5.19 -15.17 2.94
C SER A 75 -4.18 -16.29 3.26
N ARG A 76 -3.14 -15.98 4.05
CA ARG A 76 -2.09 -16.94 4.42
C ARG A 76 -2.61 -17.94 5.45
N THR A 77 -3.33 -17.46 6.46
CA THR A 77 -3.96 -18.31 7.49
C THR A 77 -5.00 -19.26 6.89
N ALA A 78 -5.80 -18.80 5.92
CA ALA A 78 -6.76 -19.65 5.22
C ALA A 78 -6.07 -20.74 4.37
N SER A 79 -4.96 -20.41 3.69
CA SER A 79 -4.18 -21.37 2.92
C SER A 79 -3.44 -22.39 3.80
N GLU A 80 -3.01 -22.02 5.00
CA GLU A 80 -2.39 -22.95 5.97
C GLU A 80 -3.43 -23.89 6.59
N ALA A 81 -4.58 -23.35 7.02
CA ALA A 81 -5.67 -24.17 7.56
C ALA A 81 -6.20 -25.20 6.56
N ALA A 82 -6.28 -24.85 5.26
CA ALA A 82 -6.70 -25.78 4.21
C ALA A 82 -5.70 -26.93 3.99
N ARG A 83 -4.39 -26.69 4.18
CA ARG A 83 -3.34 -27.71 4.05
C ARG A 83 -3.32 -28.67 5.24
N THR A 84 -3.58 -28.17 6.44
CA THR A 84 -3.65 -29.02 7.64
C THR A 84 -4.87 -29.95 7.59
N HIS A 85 -6.03 -29.46 7.15
CA HIS A 85 -7.24 -30.28 7.03
C HIS A 85 -7.14 -31.38 5.95
N THR A 86 -6.38 -31.16 4.86
CA THR A 86 -6.18 -32.22 3.84
C THR A 86 -5.19 -33.29 4.29
N ALA A 87 -4.25 -32.98 5.18
CA ALA A 87 -3.31 -33.94 5.74
C ALA A 87 -3.96 -34.93 6.73
N GLU A 88 -5.02 -34.51 7.43
CA GLU A 88 -5.76 -35.35 8.39
C GLU A 88 -6.77 -36.31 7.71
N LEU A 89 -7.20 -36.03 6.48
CA LEU A 89 -8.15 -36.86 5.73
C LEU A 89 -7.50 -38.01 4.93
N LEU A 90 -6.16 -38.09 4.92
CA LEU A 90 -5.38 -39.10 4.20
C LEU A 90 -4.66 -40.09 5.12
N GLN A 91 -4.99 -40.09 6.43
CA GLN A 91 -4.61 -41.13 7.40
C GLN A 91 -5.79 -42.05 7.68
#